data_AF-A0A7V8Y4W8-F1
#
_entry.id   AF-A0A7V8Y4W8-F1
#
_cell.length_a   1.000
_cell.length_b   1.000
_cell.length_c   1.000
_cell.angle_alpha   90.00
_cell.angle_beta   90.00
_cell.angle_gamma   90.00
#
_symmetry.space_group_name_H-M   'P 1'
#
loop_
_entity.id
_entity.type
_entity.pdbx_description
1 polymer ?
#
loop_
_entity_poly.entity_id
_entity_poly.type
_entity_poly.pdbx_seq_one_letter_code
_entity_poly.pdbx_strand_id
1 'polypeptide(L)'
;MTRPPDTSLRVVALGGGHGLFATLSALRQITESVTAVVTVADDGGSSGRLRGELGILPPGDLRMALAALASHDAEHARWSTVFQHRLSGDGALAGHAVGNLLLAGLI
;
A
#
# COMPACT_ATOMS: atom_id res chain seq x y z
N MET A 1 -10.36 2.05 -36.02
CA MET A 1 -9.18 1.23 -35.66
C MET A 1 -9.38 0.70 -34.26
N THR A 2 -9.69 -0.59 -34.11
CA THR A 2 -9.76 -1.26 -32.80
C THR A 2 -8.34 -1.59 -32.35
N ARG A 3 -7.94 -1.16 -31.16
CA ARG A 3 -6.66 -1.54 -30.54
C ARG A 3 -6.54 -3.07 -30.59
N PRO A 4 -5.43 -3.65 -31.07
CA PRO A 4 -5.26 -5.10 -31.04
C PRO A 4 -5.49 -5.60 -29.60
N PRO A 5 -6.08 -6.80 -29.42
CA PRO A 5 -6.33 -7.34 -28.09
C PRO A 5 -5.00 -7.37 -27.33
N ASP A 6 -5.02 -6.72 -26.18
CA ASP A 6 -3.88 -6.68 -25.27
C ASP A 6 -3.62 -8.10 -24.77
N THR A 7 -2.55 -8.71 -25.28
CA THR A 7 -2.13 -10.07 -24.91
C THR A 7 -1.39 -10.10 -23.58
N SER A 8 -1.20 -8.95 -22.91
CA SER A 8 -0.61 -8.93 -21.58
C SER A 8 -1.49 -9.69 -20.58
N LEU A 9 -0.84 -10.51 -19.76
CA LEU A 9 -1.51 -11.25 -18.69
C LEU A 9 -2.10 -10.23 -17.70
N ARG A 10 -3.44 -10.20 -17.57
CA ARG A 10 -4.15 -9.33 -16.62
C ARG A 10 -4.45 -10.10 -15.35
N VAL A 11 -4.01 -9.59 -14.21
CA VAL A 11 -4.16 -10.26 -12.91
C VAL A 11 -4.89 -9.36 -11.92
N VAL A 12 -5.88 -9.92 -11.24
CA VAL A 12 -6.56 -9.30 -10.10
C VAL A 12 -6.19 -10.08 -8.85
N ALA A 13 -5.62 -9.42 -7.85
CA ALA A 13 -5.31 -10.01 -6.55
C ALA A 13 -6.19 -9.37 -5.47
N LEU A 14 -6.79 -10.20 -4.62
CA LEU A 14 -7.67 -9.76 -3.53
C LEU A 14 -7.06 -10.14 -2.19
N GLY A 15 -7.00 -9.22 -1.23
CA GLY A 15 -6.48 -9.51 0.10
C GLY A 15 -6.05 -8.29 0.88
N GLY A 16 -5.17 -8.48 1.87
CA GLY A 16 -4.62 -7.42 2.72
C GLY A 16 -3.26 -7.83 3.30
N GLY A 17 -2.66 -6.94 4.07
CA GLY A 17 -1.44 -7.16 4.83
C GLY A 17 -0.25 -7.69 4.02
N HIS A 18 0.59 -8.47 4.72
CA HIS A 18 1.84 -9.00 4.19
C HIS A 18 1.65 -10.05 3.08
N GLY A 19 0.56 -10.82 3.15
CA GLY A 19 0.24 -11.83 2.14
C GLY A 19 -0.04 -11.21 0.77
N LEU A 20 -0.89 -10.17 0.75
CA LEU A 20 -1.14 -9.42 -0.48
C LEU A 20 0.13 -8.69 -0.95
N PHE A 21 0.89 -8.08 -0.04
CA PHE A 21 2.16 -7.42 -0.38
C PHE A 21 3.10 -8.36 -1.15
N ALA A 22 3.41 -9.53 -0.59
CA ALA A 22 4.31 -10.49 -1.22
C ALA A 22 3.77 -10.97 -2.58
N THR A 23 2.46 -11.20 -2.66
CA THR A 23 1.78 -11.60 -3.90
C THR A 23 1.92 -10.53 -4.99
N LEU A 24 1.63 -9.27 -4.67
CA LEU A 24 1.73 -8.15 -5.61
C LEU A 24 3.18 -7.91 -6.08
N SER A 25 4.16 -7.99 -5.16
CA SER A 25 5.59 -7.86 -5.50
C SER A 25 6.08 -8.98 -6.43
N ALA A 26 5.55 -10.21 -6.27
CA ALA A 26 5.85 -11.30 -7.20
C ALA A 26 5.17 -11.11 -8.55
N LEU A 27 3.87 -10.74 -8.56
CA LEU A 27 3.10 -10.53 -9.79
C LEU A 27 3.66 -9.41 -10.66
N ARG A 28 4.21 -8.35 -10.07
CA ARG A 28 4.87 -7.24 -10.77
C ARG A 28 6.11 -7.66 -11.58
N GLN A 29 6.71 -8.81 -11.27
CA GLN A 29 7.81 -9.39 -12.06
C GLN A 29 7.30 -10.17 -13.27
N ILE A 30 6.00 -10.51 -13.32
CA ILE A 30 5.38 -11.32 -14.37
C ILE A 30 4.60 -10.44 -15.35
N THR A 31 3.90 -9.41 -14.85
CA THR A 31 3.09 -8.51 -15.67
C THR A 31 2.99 -7.12 -15.05
N GLU A 32 2.86 -6.11 -15.91
CA GLU A 32 2.56 -4.74 -15.50
C GLU A 32 1.06 -4.53 -15.25
N SER A 33 0.20 -5.41 -15.77
CA SER A 33 -1.26 -5.33 -15.71
C SER A 33 -1.82 -5.99 -14.44
N VAL A 34 -1.46 -5.44 -13.27
CA VAL A 34 -1.91 -5.92 -11.94
C VAL A 34 -2.93 -4.98 -11.33
N THR A 35 -4.07 -5.52 -10.89
CA THR A 35 -5.07 -4.80 -10.08
C THR A 35 -5.13 -5.42 -8.68
N ALA A 36 -5.07 -4.58 -7.64
CA ALA A 36 -5.22 -5.01 -6.26
C ALA A 36 -6.58 -4.57 -5.71
N VAL A 37 -7.36 -5.52 -5.18
CA VAL A 37 -8.55 -5.25 -4.37
C VAL A 37 -8.15 -5.45 -2.92
N VAL A 38 -8.02 -4.35 -2.19
CA VAL A 38 -7.39 -4.34 -0.87
C VAL A 38 -8.47 -4.28 0.21
N THR A 39 -8.40 -5.17 1.20
CA THR A 39 -9.28 -5.10 2.37
C THR A 39 -8.90 -3.90 3.24
N VAL A 40 -9.88 -3.31 3.92
CA VAL A 40 -9.66 -2.23 4.91
C VAL A 40 -9.94 -2.73 6.31
N ALA A 41 -9.47 -3.94 6.64
CA ALA A 41 -9.75 -4.60 7.91
C ALA A 41 -8.68 -4.34 8.99
N ASP A 42 -7.51 -3.77 8.62
CA ASP A 42 -6.39 -3.57 9.54
C ASP A 42 -6.71 -2.59 10.68
N ASP A 43 -6.93 -3.09 11.88
CA ASP A 43 -7.36 -2.33 13.06
C ASP A 43 -6.27 -2.17 14.13
N GLY A 44 -5.05 -2.62 13.84
CA GLY A 44 -3.91 -2.54 14.76
C GLY A 44 -3.01 -1.31 14.61
N GLY A 45 -2.32 -0.95 15.68
CA GLY A 45 -1.21 0.02 15.68
C GLY A 45 -1.55 1.38 15.06
N SER A 46 -0.71 1.83 14.13
CA SER A 46 -0.86 3.12 13.43
C SER A 46 -2.22 3.27 12.73
N SER A 47 -2.71 2.22 12.06
CA SER A 47 -3.97 2.24 11.31
C SER A 47 -5.18 2.34 12.25
N GLY A 48 -5.17 1.54 13.32
CA GLY A 48 -6.21 1.56 14.34
C GLY A 48 -6.31 2.90 15.07
N ARG A 49 -5.17 3.51 15.44
CA ARG A 49 -5.16 4.84 16.06
C ARG A 49 -5.77 5.91 15.15
N LEU A 50 -5.35 5.98 13.89
CA LEU A 50 -5.90 6.97 12.94
C LEU A 50 -7.40 6.78 12.71
N ARG A 51 -7.88 5.53 12.62
CA ARG A 51 -9.31 5.24 12.55
C ARG A 51 -10.05 5.74 13.79
N GLY A 52 -9.51 5.49 14.99
CA GLY A 52 -10.12 5.91 16.24
C GLY A 52 -10.15 7.43 16.44
N GLU A 53 -9.07 8.12 16.05
CA GLU A 53 -8.89 9.56 16.26
C GLU A 53 -9.57 10.39 15.16
N LEU A 54 -9.56 9.93 13.90
CA LEU A 54 -10.03 10.70 12.75
C LEU A 54 -11.31 10.14 12.11
N GLY A 55 -11.77 8.96 12.52
CA GLY A 55 -12.98 8.33 11.95
C GLY A 55 -12.83 7.82 10.51
N ILE A 56 -11.59 7.75 10.01
CA ILE A 56 -11.28 7.32 8.64
C ILE A 56 -11.14 5.81 8.52
N LEU A 57 -11.21 5.29 7.28
CA LEU A 57 -10.86 3.90 7.01
C LEU A 57 -9.38 3.66 7.33
N PRO A 58 -9.02 2.49 7.87
CA PRO A 58 -7.64 2.20 8.23
C PRO A 58 -6.74 2.13 6.99
N PRO A 59 -5.69 2.96 6.89
CA PRO A 59 -4.89 3.08 5.68
C PRO A 59 -3.80 1.99 5.52
N GLY A 60 -3.61 1.12 6.51
CA GLY A 60 -2.45 0.23 6.60
C GLY A 60 -2.29 -0.77 5.45
N ASP A 61 -3.34 -1.50 5.12
CA ASP A 61 -3.31 -2.48 4.03
C ASP A 61 -3.16 -1.80 2.67
N LEU A 62 -3.85 -0.67 2.46
CA LEU A 62 -3.70 0.15 1.26
C LEU A 62 -2.26 0.65 1.11
N ARG A 63 -1.65 1.14 2.20
CA ARG A 63 -0.24 1.55 2.23
C ARG A 63 0.67 0.41 1.76
N MET A 64 0.47 -0.80 2.30
CA MET A 64 1.26 -1.97 1.90
C MET A 64 1.08 -2.30 0.42
N ALA A 65 -0.16 -2.31 -0.09
CA ALA A 65 -0.42 -2.59 -1.49
C ALA A 65 0.24 -1.57 -2.44
N LEU A 66 0.17 -0.27 -2.11
CA LEU A 66 0.83 0.79 -2.87
C LEU A 66 2.35 0.62 -2.88
N ALA A 67 2.95 0.30 -1.73
CA ALA A 67 4.38 0.04 -1.64
C ALA A 67 4.82 -1.18 -2.47
N ALA A 68 3.99 -2.21 -2.56
CA ALA A 68 4.26 -3.41 -3.36
C ALA A 68 4.16 -3.16 -4.87
N LEU A 69 3.29 -2.24 -5.29
CA LEU A 69 3.04 -1.89 -6.69
C LEU A 69 3.94 -0.78 -7.22
N ALA A 70 4.64 -0.05 -6.35
CA ALA A 70 5.59 0.98 -6.73
C ALA A 70 6.66 0.46 -7.72
N SER A 71 7.15 1.33 -8.60
CA SER A 71 8.24 1.00 -9.54
C SER A 71 9.52 0.63 -8.78
N HIS A 72 10.37 -0.18 -9.42
CA HIS A 72 11.65 -0.62 -8.85
C HIS A 72 12.83 0.29 -9.21
N ASP A 73 12.60 1.40 -9.92
CA ASP A 73 13.67 2.39 -10.14
C ASP A 73 14.09 3.05 -8.81
N ALA A 74 15.30 3.63 -8.83
CA ALA A 74 15.94 4.14 -7.63
C ALA A 74 15.16 5.28 -6.95
N GLU A 75 14.36 6.04 -7.70
CA GLU A 75 13.53 7.11 -7.15
C GLU A 75 12.32 6.54 -6.41
N HIS A 76 11.59 5.64 -7.03
CA HIS A 76 10.43 4.99 -6.41
C HIS A 76 10.82 4.10 -5.23
N ALA A 77 11.99 3.46 -5.26
CA ALA A 77 12.52 2.70 -4.14
C ALA A 77 12.77 3.58 -2.89
N ARG A 78 13.27 4.81 -3.09
CA ARG A 78 13.43 5.80 -2.01
C ARG A 78 12.08 6.22 -1.45
N TRP A 79 11.12 6.54 -2.31
CA TRP A 79 9.76 6.90 -1.89
C TRP A 79 9.06 5.77 -1.17
N SER A 80 9.19 4.52 -1.63
CA SER A 80 8.66 3.34 -0.95
C SER A 80 9.27 3.21 0.46
N THR A 81 10.57 3.45 0.61
CA THR A 81 11.23 3.45 1.93
C THR A 81 10.64 4.50 2.87
N VAL A 82 10.47 5.74 2.39
CA VAL A 82 9.84 6.82 3.18
C VAL A 82 8.40 6.47 3.53
N PHE A 83 7.64 5.98 2.56
CA PHE A 83 6.23 5.63 2.73
C PHE A 83 6.04 4.49 3.74
N GLN A 84 6.97 3.54 3.79
CA GLN A 84 6.98 2.43 4.74
C GLN A 84 7.62 2.79 6.09
N HIS A 85 8.33 3.92 6.19
CA HIS A 85 9.04 4.32 7.41
C HIS A 85 8.08 4.50 8.58
N ARG A 86 8.48 4.01 9.76
CA ARG A 86 7.76 4.19 11.01
C ARG A 86 8.52 5.16 11.90
N LEU A 87 7.82 6.20 12.34
CA LEU A 87 8.39 7.20 13.25
C LEU A 87 8.74 6.55 14.59
N SER A 88 10.01 6.68 14.97
CA SER A 88 10.52 6.27 16.28
C SER A 88 10.35 7.41 17.30
N GLY A 89 10.60 7.10 18.58
CA GLY A 89 10.54 8.07 19.68
C GLY A 89 9.30 7.88 20.55
N ASP A 90 8.93 8.94 21.25
CA ASP A 90 7.79 9.02 22.16
C ASP A 90 6.75 10.05 21.68
N GLY A 91 5.59 10.08 22.34
CA GLY A 91 4.49 10.99 22.01
C GLY A 91 3.55 10.49 20.90
N ALA A 92 2.68 11.40 20.43
CA ALA A 92 1.54 11.06 19.57
C ALA A 92 1.95 10.48 18.20
N LEU A 93 3.08 10.91 17.66
CA LEU A 93 3.57 10.43 16.36
C LEU A 93 4.31 9.09 16.45
N ALA A 94 4.71 8.66 17.65
CA ALA A 94 5.47 7.44 17.85
C ALA A 94 4.73 6.21 17.31
N GLY A 95 5.41 5.44 16.49
CA GLY A 95 4.88 4.24 15.87
C GLY A 95 3.94 4.49 14.68
N HIS A 96 3.65 5.73 14.27
CA HIS A 96 2.94 5.97 13.02
C HIS A 96 3.83 5.63 11.81
N ALA A 97 3.25 4.93 10.84
CA ALA A 97 3.87 4.83 9.52
C ALA A 97 3.66 6.16 8.78
N VAL A 98 4.71 6.73 8.19
CA VAL A 98 4.62 8.00 7.44
C VAL A 98 3.59 7.90 6.33
N GLY A 99 3.55 6.79 5.59
CA GLY A 99 2.54 6.56 4.56
C GLY A 99 1.11 6.53 5.08
N ASN A 100 0.87 6.07 6.32
CA ASN A 100 -0.47 6.12 6.90
C ASN A 100 -0.90 7.58 7.18
N LEU A 101 0.02 8.44 7.62
CA LEU A 101 -0.26 9.86 7.86
C LEU A 101 -0.53 10.60 6.54
N LEU A 102 0.25 10.31 5.50
CA LEU A 102 0.03 10.88 4.16
C LEU A 102 -1.34 10.46 3.60
N LEU A 103 -1.69 9.18 3.70
CA LEU A 103 -3.00 8.69 3.26
C LEU A 103 -4.14 9.31 4.08
N ALA A 104 -3.98 9.44 5.40
CA ALA A 104 -4.96 10.09 6.26
C ALA A 104 -5.20 11.57 5.92
N GLY A 105 -4.21 12.27 5.37
CA GLY A 105 -4.37 13.65 4.89
C GLY A 105 -5.06 13.77 3.53
N LEU A 106 -5.22 12.66 2.80
CA LEU A 106 -5.82 12.61 1.46
C LEU A 106 -7.26 12.07 1.45
N ILE A 107 -7.63 11.23 2.44
CA ILE A 107 -8.92 10.50 2.48
C ILE A 107 -9.90 11.07 3.49
#